data_AF-A0A315E0S1-F1
#
_entry.id   AF-A0A315E0S1-F1
#
_cell.length_a   1.000
_cell.length_b   1.000
_cell.length_c   1.000
_cell.angle_alpha   90.00
_cell.angle_beta   90.00
_cell.angle_gamma   90.00
#
_symmetry.space_group_name_H-M   'P 1'
#
loop_
_entity.id
_entity.type
_entity.pdbx_description
1 polymer ?
#
loop_
_entity_poly.entity_id
_entity_poly.type
_entity_poly.pdbx_seq_one_letter_code
_entity_poly.pdbx_strand_id
1 'polypeptide(L)'
;MFSLFSQKNPEEEMRKAQALFEKLIASESDSRESRNLRMRMGLLCRAHLDKSFVTGAEQTSAWQELASVAIAKGNEKPPEPEPSLFQKIKAGENEVYVYLPEEYSHEAYFLGGRYQRAEIPALKAIETMQGLANQLCYYELKLAEPFQVLQFLRDELAQSPDDEAASGIP
;
A
#
# COMPACT_ATOMS: atom_id res chain seq x y z
N MET A 1 -31.81 29.23 9.46
CA MET A 1 -31.29 28.44 8.31
C MET A 1 -29.77 28.52 8.35
N PHE A 2 -29.08 27.54 8.94
CA PHE A 2 -27.62 27.54 9.00
C PHE A 2 -27.05 26.12 8.92
N SER A 3 -26.17 25.94 7.93
CA SER A 3 -25.14 24.91 7.72
C SER A 3 -25.58 23.44 7.69
N LEU A 4 -26.04 23.01 6.51
CA LEU A 4 -25.84 21.62 6.05
C LEU A 4 -24.36 21.43 5.73
N PHE A 5 -23.57 21.13 6.76
CA PHE A 5 -22.28 20.48 6.58
C PHE A 5 -22.52 19.21 5.77
N SER A 6 -22.23 19.22 4.46
CA SER A 6 -22.10 18.01 3.67
C SER A 6 -20.83 17.29 4.14
N GLN A 7 -20.91 16.61 5.29
CA GLN A 7 -19.98 15.53 5.60
C GLN A 7 -20.19 14.49 4.49
N LYS A 8 -19.27 14.45 3.53
CA LYS A 8 -19.23 13.39 2.52
C LYS A 8 -19.24 12.05 3.25
N ASN A 9 -20.24 11.21 2.99
CA ASN A 9 -20.34 9.89 3.60
C ASN A 9 -19.12 9.05 3.16
N PRO A 10 -18.26 8.59 4.09
CA PRO A 10 -17.09 7.77 3.77
C PRO A 10 -17.41 6.57 2.90
N GLU A 11 -18.53 5.89 3.15
CA GLU A 11 -18.96 4.72 2.39
C GLU A 11 -19.29 5.09 0.93
N GLU A 12 -19.89 6.27 0.72
CA GLU A 12 -20.21 6.74 -0.61
C GLU A 12 -18.95 7.08 -1.41
N GLU A 13 -17.95 7.68 -0.76
CA GLU A 13 -16.66 8.00 -1.38
C GLU A 13 -15.83 6.73 -1.66
N MET A 14 -15.87 5.73 -0.77
CA MET A 14 -15.27 4.41 -1.03
C MET A 14 -15.92 3.72 -2.23
N ARG A 15 -17.26 3.68 -2.27
CA ARG A 15 -18.00 3.12 -3.41
C ARG A 15 -17.66 3.83 -4.72
N LYS A 16 -17.53 5.16 -4.69
CA LYS A 16 -17.08 5.94 -5.87
C LYS A 16 -15.65 5.59 -6.27
N ALA A 17 -14.75 5.42 -5.31
CA ALA A 17 -13.35 5.05 -5.58
C ALA A 17 -13.26 3.69 -6.27
N GLN A 18 -13.99 2.69 -5.76
CA GLN A 18 -14.06 1.36 -6.37
C GLN A 18 -14.64 1.42 -7.79
N ALA A 19 -15.81 2.07 -7.96
CA ALA A 19 -16.45 2.20 -9.27
C ALA A 19 -15.57 2.95 -10.28
N LEU A 20 -14.78 3.93 -9.83
CA LEU A 20 -13.85 4.67 -10.68
C LEU A 20 -12.70 3.76 -11.16
N PHE A 21 -12.14 2.94 -10.26
CA PHE A 21 -11.11 1.96 -10.61
C PHE A 21 -11.65 0.93 -11.60
N GLU A 22 -12.78 0.29 -11.28
CA GLU A 22 -13.42 -0.73 -12.14
C GLU A 22 -13.76 -0.19 -13.53
N LYS A 23 -14.33 1.01 -13.60
CA LYS A 23 -14.64 1.67 -14.87
C LYS A 23 -13.39 1.97 -15.70
N LEU A 24 -12.28 2.31 -15.03
CA LEU A 24 -11.03 2.65 -15.68
C LEU A 24 -10.34 1.42 -16.28
N ILE A 25 -10.32 0.30 -15.55
CA ILE A 25 -9.75 -0.97 -16.06
C ILE A 25 -10.62 -1.61 -17.15
N ALA A 26 -11.94 -1.43 -17.07
CA ALA A 26 -12.88 -1.88 -18.11
C ALA A 26 -12.84 -1.02 -19.39
N SER A 27 -12.17 0.14 -19.37
CA SER A 27 -12.11 1.02 -20.53
C SER A 27 -11.08 0.55 -21.55
N GLU A 28 -11.54 0.27 -22.77
CA GLU A 28 -10.68 -0.10 -23.92
C GLU A 28 -10.17 1.12 -24.72
N SER A 29 -10.53 2.34 -24.33
CA SER A 29 -10.11 3.53 -25.07
C SER A 29 -8.61 3.79 -24.90
N ASP A 30 -7.90 3.94 -26.01
CA ASP A 30 -6.48 4.32 -26.07
C ASP A 30 -6.26 5.80 -26.38
N SER A 31 -7.29 6.62 -26.15
CA SER A 31 -7.16 8.07 -26.24
C SER A 31 -6.07 8.59 -25.29
N ARG A 32 -5.49 9.74 -25.64
CA ARG A 32 -4.54 10.45 -24.77
C ARG A 32 -5.15 10.73 -23.39
N GLU A 33 -6.43 11.04 -23.34
CA GLU A 33 -7.16 11.27 -22.08
C GLU A 33 -7.21 10.00 -21.24
N SER A 34 -7.60 8.87 -21.83
CA SER A 34 -7.63 7.58 -21.15
C SER A 34 -6.25 7.19 -20.62
N ARG A 35 -5.20 7.35 -21.41
CA ARG A 35 -3.82 7.10 -20.96
C ARG A 35 -3.44 7.99 -19.76
N ASN A 36 -3.80 9.27 -19.79
CA ASN A 36 -3.55 10.18 -18.67
C ASN A 36 -4.32 9.78 -17.41
N LEU A 37 -5.56 9.32 -17.55
CA LEU A 37 -6.37 8.82 -16.42
C LEU A 37 -5.76 7.57 -15.81
N ARG A 38 -5.33 6.60 -16.64
CA ARG A 38 -4.64 5.38 -16.16
C ARG A 38 -3.34 5.72 -15.43
N MET A 39 -2.56 6.67 -15.95
CA MET A 39 -1.34 7.16 -15.26
C MET A 39 -1.65 7.78 -13.90
N ARG A 40 -2.68 8.65 -13.81
CA ARG A 40 -3.10 9.26 -12.54
C ARG A 40 -3.57 8.21 -11.54
N MET A 41 -4.35 7.23 -12.00
CA MET A 41 -4.76 6.09 -11.17
C MET A 41 -3.54 5.29 -10.70
N GLY A 42 -2.57 5.02 -11.57
CA GLY A 42 -1.32 4.35 -11.20
C GLY A 42 -0.58 5.04 -10.06
N LEU A 43 -0.50 6.36 -10.06
CA LEU A 43 0.11 7.11 -8.95
C LEU A 43 -0.67 6.98 -7.64
N LEU A 44 -2.00 6.95 -7.71
CA LEU A 44 -2.85 6.72 -6.53
C LEU A 44 -2.71 5.30 -6.00
N CYS A 45 -2.70 4.30 -6.89
CA CYS A 45 -2.48 2.90 -6.55
C CYS A 45 -1.09 2.67 -5.95
N ARG A 46 -0.04 3.33 -6.47
CA ARG A 46 1.30 3.33 -5.86
C ARG A 46 1.25 3.80 -4.41
N ALA A 47 0.63 4.96 -4.18
CA ALA A 47 0.51 5.50 -2.83
C ALA A 47 -0.32 4.60 -1.91
N HIS A 48 -1.34 3.91 -2.45
CA HIS A 48 -2.10 2.89 -1.73
C HIS A 48 -1.22 1.69 -1.35
N LEU A 49 -0.46 1.13 -2.29
CA LEU A 49 0.48 0.03 -2.03
C LEU A 49 1.49 0.40 -0.94
N ASP A 50 2.16 1.54 -1.07
CA ASP A 50 3.14 2.03 -0.09
C ASP A 50 2.48 2.21 1.29
N LYS A 51 1.29 2.80 1.34
CA LYS A 51 0.55 3.00 2.60
C LYS A 51 0.08 1.69 3.22
N SER A 52 -0.38 0.74 2.42
CA SER A 52 -0.82 -0.57 2.90
C SER A 52 0.34 -1.35 3.51
N PHE A 53 1.52 -1.29 2.89
CA PHE A 53 2.75 -1.85 3.46
C PHE A 53 3.10 -1.23 4.82
N VAL A 54 3.15 0.11 4.90
CA VAL A 54 3.44 0.80 6.17
C VAL A 54 2.38 0.47 7.23
N THR A 55 1.10 0.49 6.87
CA THR A 55 0.00 0.16 7.78
C THR A 55 0.13 -1.27 8.31
N GLY A 56 0.48 -2.22 7.45
CA GLY A 56 0.70 -3.61 7.85
C GLY A 56 1.87 -3.77 8.82
N ALA A 57 2.98 -3.07 8.58
CA ALA A 57 4.12 -3.04 9.50
C ALA A 57 3.73 -2.44 10.87
N GLU A 58 3.13 -1.26 10.89
CA GLU A 58 2.73 -0.56 12.11
C GLU A 58 1.72 -1.36 12.94
N GLN A 59 0.67 -1.88 12.30
CA GLN A 59 -0.36 -2.66 12.99
C GLN A 59 0.19 -4.00 13.50
N THR A 60 1.09 -4.64 12.75
CA THR A 60 1.78 -5.84 13.23
C THR A 60 2.61 -5.55 14.47
N SER A 61 3.36 -4.45 14.48
CA SER A 61 4.15 -4.02 15.65
C SER A 61 3.25 -3.81 16.88
N ALA A 62 2.18 -3.04 16.72
CA ALA A 62 1.24 -2.76 17.79
C ALA A 62 0.56 -4.04 18.31
N TRP A 63 0.19 -4.95 17.41
CA TRP A 63 -0.39 -6.24 17.78
C TRP A 63 0.61 -7.12 18.55
N GLN A 64 1.88 -7.16 18.14
CA GLN A 64 2.93 -7.93 18.83
C GLN A 64 3.13 -7.44 20.27
N GLU A 65 3.13 -6.12 20.48
CA GLU A 65 3.20 -5.53 21.82
C GLU A 65 2.01 -5.96 22.69
N LEU A 66 0.78 -5.80 22.19
CA LEU A 66 -0.43 -6.18 22.91
C LEU A 66 -0.48 -7.68 23.19
N ALA A 67 -0.11 -8.51 22.23
CA ALA A 67 -0.05 -9.96 22.37
C ALA A 67 0.97 -10.38 23.43
N SER A 68 2.15 -9.74 23.47
CA SER A 68 3.16 -10.02 24.50
C SER A 68 2.65 -9.73 25.92
N VAL A 69 1.93 -8.62 26.09
CA VAL A 69 1.32 -8.24 27.38
C VAL A 69 0.20 -9.19 27.77
N ALA A 70 -0.63 -9.62 26.82
CA ALA A 70 -1.71 -10.58 27.06
C ALA A 70 -1.15 -11.93 27.51
N ILE A 71 -0.11 -12.43 26.83
CA ILE A 71 0.58 -13.68 27.19
C ILE A 71 1.16 -13.59 28.60
N ALA A 72 1.84 -12.49 28.95
CA ALA A 72 2.42 -12.28 30.27
C ALA A 72 1.37 -12.26 31.40
N LYS A 73 0.13 -11.86 31.08
CA LYS A 73 -1.02 -11.83 32.01
C LYS A 73 -1.84 -13.12 32.01
N GLY A 74 -1.50 -14.11 31.18
CA GLY A 74 -2.29 -15.33 31.00
C GLY A 74 -3.64 -15.12 30.30
N ASN A 75 -3.80 -14.00 29.59
CA ASN A 75 -5.00 -13.68 28.82
C ASN A 75 -4.89 -14.22 27.39
N GLU A 76 -6.03 -14.32 26.71
CA GLU A 76 -6.08 -14.62 25.29
C GLU A 76 -5.43 -13.50 24.46
N LYS A 77 -4.78 -13.87 23.35
CA LYS A 77 -4.16 -12.91 22.45
C LYS A 77 -5.23 -12.05 21.77
N PRO A 78 -4.95 -10.76 21.49
CA PRO A 78 -5.87 -9.94 20.72
C PRO A 78 -6.04 -10.52 19.30
N PRO A 79 -7.19 -10.27 18.63
CA PRO A 79 -7.37 -10.64 17.24
C PRO A 79 -6.32 -9.96 16.37
N GLU A 80 -5.88 -10.66 15.32
CA GLU A 80 -4.96 -10.08 14.34
C GLU A 80 -5.64 -8.93 13.58
N PRO A 81 -4.90 -7.87 13.23
CA PRO A 81 -5.46 -6.77 12.47
C PRO A 81 -5.74 -7.18 11.02
N GLU A 82 -6.82 -6.62 10.45
CA GLU A 82 -7.24 -6.94 9.08
C GLU A 82 -6.80 -5.85 8.08
N PRO A 83 -6.34 -6.25 6.88
CA PRO A 83 -6.06 -5.32 5.79
C PRO A 83 -7.32 -4.61 5.28
N SER A 84 -7.13 -3.42 4.69
CA SER A 84 -8.21 -2.63 4.08
C SER A 84 -8.01 -2.52 2.57
N LEU A 85 -9.09 -2.75 1.82
CA LEU A 85 -9.13 -2.48 0.36
C LEU A 85 -9.09 -0.99 0.03
N PHE A 86 -9.41 -0.13 1.01
CA PHE A 86 -9.50 1.32 0.84
C PHE A 86 -8.47 2.06 1.68
N GLN A 87 -7.81 3.04 1.06
CA GLN A 87 -6.90 3.94 1.75
C GLN A 87 -7.24 5.39 1.44
N LYS A 88 -7.13 6.26 2.45
CA LYS A 88 -7.13 7.72 2.22
C LYS A 88 -5.74 8.15 1.79
N ILE A 89 -5.63 8.69 0.59
CA ILE A 89 -4.38 9.16 -0.01
C ILE A 89 -4.45 10.67 -0.19
N LYS A 90 -3.36 11.36 0.18
CA LYS A 90 -3.22 12.79 -0.06
C LYS A 90 -2.88 13.03 -1.53
N ALA A 91 -3.77 13.71 -2.24
CA ALA A 91 -3.63 14.10 -3.63
C ALA A 91 -3.63 15.63 -3.72
N GLY A 92 -2.45 16.24 -3.63
CA GLY A 92 -2.28 17.69 -3.53
C GLY A 92 -2.78 18.23 -2.18
N GLU A 93 -3.75 19.15 -2.21
CA GLU A 93 -4.38 19.71 -1.00
C GLU A 93 -5.55 18.88 -0.47
N ASN A 94 -6.02 17.88 -1.24
CA ASN A 94 -7.18 17.06 -0.90
C ASN A 94 -6.77 15.66 -0.46
N GLU A 95 -7.59 15.01 0.36
CA GLU A 95 -7.54 13.57 0.59
C GLU A 95 -8.64 12.88 -0.20
N VAL A 96 -8.29 11.78 -0.86
CA VAL A 96 -9.21 10.95 -1.64
C VAL A 96 -9.15 9.52 -1.17
N TYR A 97 -10.29 8.83 -1.18
CA TYR A 97 -10.29 7.38 -1.05
C TYR A 97 -9.79 6.76 -2.36
N VAL A 98 -8.90 5.80 -2.21
CA VAL A 98 -8.38 4.97 -3.30
C VAL A 98 -8.76 3.54 -2.98
N TYR A 99 -9.34 2.86 -3.96
CA TYR A 99 -9.60 1.44 -3.91
C TYR A 99 -8.45 0.68 -4.56
N LEU A 100 -8.15 -0.49 -4.03
CA LEU A 100 -7.23 -1.43 -4.64
C LEU A 100 -7.77 -2.86 -4.43
N PRO A 101 -7.77 -3.74 -5.45
CA PRO A 101 -8.23 -5.11 -5.31
C PRO A 101 -7.51 -5.87 -4.18
N GLU A 102 -8.18 -6.89 -3.65
CA GLU A 102 -7.70 -7.68 -2.51
C GLU A 102 -6.31 -8.24 -2.73
N GLU A 103 -6.06 -8.83 -3.91
CA GLU A 103 -4.79 -9.44 -4.29
C GLU A 103 -3.59 -8.49 -4.22
N TYR A 104 -3.81 -7.18 -4.33
CA TYR A 104 -2.75 -6.17 -4.23
C TYR A 104 -2.71 -5.50 -2.85
N SER A 105 -3.87 -5.17 -2.28
CA SER A 105 -3.93 -4.48 -0.98
C SER A 105 -3.56 -5.38 0.18
N HIS A 106 -4.04 -6.62 0.20
CA HIS A 106 -3.73 -7.60 1.24
C HIS A 106 -2.27 -8.04 1.16
N GLU A 107 -1.77 -8.35 -0.04
CA GLU A 107 -0.38 -8.77 -0.22
C GLU A 107 0.59 -7.68 0.23
N ALA A 108 0.34 -6.41 -0.14
CA ALA A 108 1.15 -5.29 0.33
C ALA A 108 1.14 -5.15 1.86
N TYR A 109 -0.04 -5.27 2.47
CA TYR A 109 -0.21 -5.22 3.92
C TYR A 109 0.56 -6.35 4.63
N PHE A 110 0.37 -7.59 4.20
CA PHE A 110 1.05 -8.73 4.82
C PHE A 110 2.56 -8.69 4.59
N LEU A 111 3.04 -8.21 3.43
CA LEU A 111 4.47 -7.99 3.22
C LEU A 111 5.05 -6.98 4.22
N GLY A 112 4.32 -5.91 4.52
CA GLY A 112 4.68 -4.95 5.57
C GLY A 112 4.80 -5.61 6.95
N GLY A 113 3.82 -6.43 7.32
CA GLY A 113 3.86 -7.20 8.57
C GLY A 113 5.04 -8.18 8.63
N ARG A 114 5.30 -8.92 7.55
CA ARG A 114 6.44 -9.85 7.47
C ARG A 114 7.79 -9.14 7.57
N TYR A 115 7.90 -7.98 6.93
CA TYR A 115 9.08 -7.11 7.06
C TYR A 115 9.26 -6.65 8.51
N GLN A 116 8.20 -6.17 9.17
CA GLN A 116 8.23 -5.77 10.58
C GLN A 116 8.67 -6.91 11.51
N ARG A 117 8.25 -8.14 11.23
CA ARG A 117 8.65 -9.34 12.00
C ARG A 117 10.06 -9.85 11.69
N ALA A 118 10.81 -9.13 10.84
CA ALA A 118 12.12 -9.54 10.33
C ALA A 118 12.11 -10.94 9.66
N GLU A 119 10.97 -11.37 9.11
CA GLU A 119 10.87 -12.63 8.35
C GLU A 119 11.47 -12.50 6.95
N ILE A 120 11.47 -11.28 6.41
CA ILE A 120 12.04 -10.95 5.11
C ILE A 120 12.95 -9.72 5.24
N PRO A 121 14.13 -9.71 4.59
CA PRO A 121 14.99 -8.53 4.59
C PRO A 121 14.42 -7.42 3.70
N ALA A 122 14.87 -6.18 3.91
CA ALA A 122 14.41 -5.00 3.19
C ALA A 122 14.49 -5.15 1.66
N LEU A 123 15.62 -5.66 1.13
CA LEU A 123 15.78 -5.90 -0.31
C LEU A 123 14.70 -6.84 -0.86
N LYS A 124 14.37 -7.91 -0.11
CA LYS A 124 13.34 -8.86 -0.53
C LYS A 124 11.94 -8.25 -0.49
N ALA A 125 11.66 -7.43 0.53
CA ALA A 125 10.40 -6.70 0.63
C ALA A 125 10.22 -5.75 -0.57
N ILE A 126 11.29 -5.02 -0.92
CA ILE A 126 11.34 -4.11 -2.07
C ILE A 126 11.08 -4.85 -3.39
N GLU A 127 11.81 -5.95 -3.64
CA GLU A 127 11.64 -6.74 -4.87
C GLU A 127 10.22 -7.27 -5.01
N THR A 128 9.66 -7.80 -3.91
CA THR A 128 8.33 -8.42 -3.92
C THR A 128 7.24 -7.37 -4.14
N MET A 129 7.32 -6.24 -3.44
CA MET A 129 6.41 -5.10 -3.64
C MET A 129 6.53 -4.52 -5.05
N GLN A 130 7.74 -4.48 -5.63
CA GLN A 130 7.92 -4.03 -7.01
C GLN A 130 7.29 -5.00 -8.01
N GLY A 131 7.37 -6.31 -7.76
CA GLY A 131 6.66 -7.32 -8.56
C GLY A 131 5.15 -7.09 -8.56
N LEU A 132 4.58 -6.83 -7.38
CA LEU A 132 3.16 -6.54 -7.20
C LEU A 132 2.73 -5.25 -7.94
N ALA A 133 3.53 -4.19 -7.80
CA ALA A 133 3.33 -2.93 -8.51
C ALA A 133 3.38 -3.11 -10.04
N ASN A 134 4.32 -3.92 -10.54
CA ASN A 134 4.46 -4.20 -11.96
C ASN A 134 3.22 -4.94 -12.50
N GLN A 135 2.71 -5.93 -11.78
CA GLN A 135 1.49 -6.64 -12.17
C GLN A 135 0.30 -5.69 -12.31
N LEU A 136 0.08 -4.85 -11.29
CA LEU A 136 -0.98 -3.84 -11.31
C LEU A 136 -0.82 -2.85 -12.48
N CYS A 137 0.41 -2.40 -12.75
CA CYS A 137 0.69 -1.47 -13.84
C CYS A 137 0.38 -2.07 -15.21
N TYR A 138 0.87 -3.28 -15.47
CA TYR A 138 0.82 -3.86 -16.81
C TYR A 138 -0.51 -4.52 -17.12
N TYR A 139 -1.09 -5.26 -16.16
CA TYR A 139 -2.28 -6.07 -16.42
C TYR A 139 -3.58 -5.32 -16.14
N GLU A 140 -3.67 -4.59 -15.03
CA GLU A 140 -4.88 -3.83 -14.68
C GLU A 140 -4.91 -2.47 -15.38
N LEU A 141 -3.83 -1.69 -15.22
CA LEU A 141 -3.80 -0.29 -15.66
C LEU A 141 -3.24 -0.10 -17.07
N LYS A 142 -2.74 -1.16 -17.72
CA LYS A 142 -2.20 -1.13 -19.09
C LYS A 142 -1.23 0.05 -19.32
N LEU A 143 -0.36 0.30 -18.34
CA LEU A 143 0.66 1.34 -18.41
C LEU A 143 1.88 0.83 -19.17
N ALA A 144 2.56 1.73 -19.89
CA ALA A 144 3.78 1.38 -20.62
C ALA A 144 4.98 1.21 -19.68
N GLU A 145 5.03 1.98 -18.61
CA GLU A 145 6.10 1.98 -17.62
C GLU A 145 5.52 1.81 -16.22
N PRO A 146 6.09 0.93 -15.39
CA PRO A 146 5.64 0.72 -14.04
C PRO A 146 6.18 1.82 -13.13
N PHE A 147 5.49 2.07 -12.03
CA PHE A 147 5.98 2.98 -11.01
C PHE A 147 6.90 2.26 -10.02
N GLN A 148 7.84 3.00 -9.43
CA GLN A 148 8.67 2.50 -8.33
C GLN A 148 7.93 2.62 -7.00
N VAL A 149 7.90 1.54 -6.21
CA VAL A 149 7.31 1.50 -4.85
C VAL A 149 8.38 1.46 -3.77
N LEU A 150 7.95 1.71 -2.53
CA LEU A 150 8.74 1.69 -1.31
C LEU A 150 9.98 2.61 -1.37
N GLN A 151 9.79 3.83 -1.88
CA GLN A 151 10.90 4.80 -1.99
C GLN A 151 11.56 5.06 -0.63
N PHE A 152 10.76 5.19 0.43
CA PHE A 152 11.25 5.40 1.79
C PHE A 152 12.24 4.30 2.21
N LEU A 153 11.90 3.02 1.97
CA LEU A 153 12.75 1.89 2.36
C LEU A 153 14.01 1.80 1.51
N ARG A 154 13.92 2.16 0.22
CA ARG A 154 15.09 2.26 -0.68
C ARG A 154 16.05 3.35 -0.22
N ASP A 155 15.53 4.49 0.20
CA ASP A 155 16.32 5.61 0.69
C ASP A 155 17.01 5.26 2.02
N GLU A 156 16.33 4.53 2.92
CA GLU A 156 16.91 4.00 4.16
C GLU A 156 18.09 3.05 3.90
N LEU A 157 17.95 2.14 2.93
CA LEU A 157 19.05 1.25 2.53
C LEU A 157 20.23 2.00 1.91
N ALA A 158 19.97 3.00 1.07
CA ALA A 158 21.03 3.80 0.47
C ALA A 158 21.79 4.65 1.51
N GLN A 159 21.15 5.00 2.63
CA GLN A 159 21.74 5.74 3.73
C GLN A 159 22.47 4.84 4.75
N SER A 160 22.30 3.52 4.66
CA SER A 160 22.90 2.53 5.55
C SER A 160 23.92 1.66 4.77
N PRO A 161 25.08 2.20 4.34
CA PRO A 161 26.05 1.48 3.51
C PRO A 161 26.84 0.37 4.21
N ASP A 162 26.54 0.03 5.47
CA ASP A 162 27.46 -0.73 6.33
C ASP A 162 27.32 -2.27 6.31
N ASP A 163 26.41 -2.87 5.53
CA ASP A 163 26.25 -4.35 5.53
C ASP A 163 26.80 -5.10 4.29
N GLU A 164 27.42 -4.42 3.31
CA GLU A 164 28.03 -5.10 2.15
C GLU A 164 29.58 -5.11 2.14
N ALA A 165 30.25 -4.46 3.09
CA ALA A 165 31.72 -4.40 3.15
C ALA A 165 32.39 -5.36 4.16
N ALA A 166 31.65 -6.28 4.78
CA ALA A 166 32.17 -7.16 5.84
C ALA A 166 32.26 -8.66 5.49
N SER A 167 32.17 -9.05 4.21
CA SER A 167 32.42 -10.44 3.79
C SER A 167 33.55 -10.61 2.76
N GLY A 168 34.26 -9.53 2.42
CA GLY A 168 35.48 -9.61 1.64
C GLY A 168 36.71 -9.39 2.52
N ILE A 169 37.56 -10.43 2.60
CA ILE A 169 38.99 -10.48 3.00
C ILE A 169 39.21 -11.25 4.31
N PRO A 170 40.11 -12.26 4.33
CA PRO A 170 41.36 -12.33 3.55
C PRO A 170 41.41 -13.30 2.38
#